data_AF-A0A636B929-F1
#
_entry.id   AF-A0A636B929-F1
#
_cell.length_a   1.000
_cell.length_b   1.000
_cell.length_c   1.000
_cell.angle_alpha   90.00
_cell.angle_beta   90.00
_cell.angle_gamma   90.00
#
_symmetry.space_group_name_H-M   'P 1'
#
loop_
_entity.id
_entity.type
_entity.pdbx_description
1 polymer ?
#
loop_
_entity_poly.entity_id
_entity_poly.type
_entity_poly.pdbx_seq_one_letter_code
_entity_poly.pdbx_strand_id
1 'polypeptide(L)'
;MSRLVVVSNRIAPPDNKGGAGGLAVGVLGALKAAGGLWFGWSGETGNEDEPLKKVTKGNITWASFNLSEQDYEDYYCQFSNAVLWPAFHYRLDLVQFQRPAWEGYMRVNALLADKLLPLIKENDIIWVHDYHLLPFASELRKRGVNNRIGFFLHIPFPTPEIFNALPPHDELLEQLCDFDLLGFQTENDRLAFLDSLSSQTRVTTRSGKQHIAWGKDFQTEVYPIGIEPDEIALQAAGPLPPKLAQLKAELKNVKNIFSVERLDYSKGLPERFLAYEALLENYPQHRGKIRYTQIAPTSRGEVQAYQDIRHQLETEAGRINGKYGQLGWTPLYYLNQHFDRKLLMKIFRYSDVGLVTPLRDGMNLVAKEFVAAQ
;
A
#
# COMPACT_ATOMS: atom_id res chain seq x y z
N MET A 1 2.64 8.73 29.20
CA MET A 1 2.78 7.82 28.05
C MET A 1 3.98 8.26 27.25
N SER A 2 4.79 7.30 26.77
CA SER A 2 5.84 7.57 25.79
C SER A 2 5.23 8.17 24.53
N ARG A 3 5.92 9.15 23.93
CA ARG A 3 5.48 9.74 22.66
C ARG A 3 5.69 8.75 21.53
N LEU A 4 4.71 8.64 20.64
CA LEU A 4 4.79 7.81 19.44
C LEU A 4 5.45 8.60 18.29
N VAL A 5 6.45 8.01 17.64
CA VAL A 5 7.12 8.57 16.46
C VAL A 5 6.84 7.63 15.28
N VAL A 6 5.88 8.00 14.46
CA VAL A 6 5.53 7.25 13.24
C VAL A 6 6.43 7.70 12.10
N VAL A 7 7.04 6.75 11.43
CA VAL A 7 7.89 6.95 10.25
C VAL A 7 7.26 6.19 9.09
N SER A 8 6.90 6.89 8.02
CA SER A 8 6.42 6.25 6.79
C SER A 8 7.00 6.96 5.58
N ASN A 9 7.07 6.26 4.44
CA ASN A 9 7.60 6.86 3.20
C ASN A 9 6.88 8.19 2.90
N ARG A 10 5.55 8.19 2.81
CA ARG A 10 4.76 9.42 2.59
C ARG A 10 3.90 9.76 3.80
N ILE A 11 3.79 11.05 4.13
CA ILE A 11 2.87 11.53 5.17
C ILE A 11 1.51 11.91 4.56
N ALA A 12 0.42 11.70 5.31
CA ALA A 12 -0.86 12.30 4.96
C ALA A 12 -0.86 13.78 5.38
N PRO A 13 -1.23 14.72 4.49
CA PRO A 13 -1.30 16.12 4.85
C PRO A 13 -2.27 16.35 6.03
N PRO A 14 -1.95 17.26 6.96
CA PRO A 14 -2.75 17.52 8.15
C PRO A 14 -4.14 18.13 7.86
N ASP A 15 -4.43 18.50 6.61
CA ASP A 15 -5.74 19.01 6.14
C ASP A 15 -6.53 18.01 5.30
N ASN A 16 -5.99 16.80 5.08
CA ASN A 16 -6.62 15.83 4.19
C ASN A 16 -7.83 15.16 4.87
N LYS A 17 -9.00 15.79 4.78
CA LYS A 17 -10.27 15.35 5.37
C LYS A 17 -10.94 14.16 4.64
N GLY A 18 -10.29 13.51 3.67
CA GLY A 18 -10.97 12.44 2.92
C GLY A 18 -10.16 11.56 1.96
N GLY A 19 -8.88 11.85 1.69
CA GLY A 19 -8.11 11.13 0.65
C GLY A 19 -7.13 10.06 1.14
N ALA A 20 -7.13 9.71 2.43
CA ALA A 20 -6.08 8.87 3.00
C ALA A 20 -6.33 7.38 2.69
N GLY A 21 -5.39 6.74 1.99
CA GLY A 21 -5.33 5.27 1.88
C GLY A 21 -5.18 4.61 3.26
N GLY A 22 -5.36 3.29 3.30
CA GLY A 22 -5.47 2.49 4.52
C GLY A 22 -4.49 2.80 5.66
N LEU A 23 -3.20 2.93 5.31
CA LEU A 23 -2.13 3.27 6.24
C LEU A 23 -2.44 4.55 7.03
N ALA A 24 -2.85 5.61 6.33
CA ALA A 24 -2.99 6.92 6.92
C ALA A 24 -4.17 6.99 7.91
N VAL A 25 -5.26 6.25 7.67
CA VAL A 25 -6.39 6.20 8.61
C VAL A 25 -5.99 5.52 9.91
N GLY A 26 -5.36 4.34 9.84
CA GLY A 26 -4.95 3.59 11.04
C GLY A 26 -3.87 4.32 11.85
N VAL A 27 -2.85 4.85 11.18
CA VAL A 27 -1.76 5.62 11.81
C VAL A 27 -2.28 6.88 12.49
N LEU A 28 -3.20 7.61 11.86
CA LEU A 28 -3.81 8.80 12.46
C LEU A 28 -4.62 8.46 13.71
N GLY A 29 -5.30 7.32 13.75
CA GLY A 29 -6.00 6.85 14.95
C GLY A 29 -5.06 6.68 16.14
N ALA A 30 -3.95 5.97 15.93
CA ALA A 30 -2.92 5.77 16.96
C ALA A 30 -2.27 7.08 17.42
N LEU A 31 -1.90 7.96 16.46
CA LEU A 31 -1.31 9.26 16.77
C LEU A 31 -2.27 10.21 17.50
N LYS A 32 -3.58 10.19 17.18
CA LYS A 32 -4.58 11.00 17.91
C LYS A 32 -4.69 10.57 19.37
N ALA A 33 -4.63 9.25 19.64
CA ALA A 33 -4.73 8.71 20.99
C ALA A 33 -3.48 8.96 21.84
N ALA A 34 -2.28 8.71 21.28
CA ALA A 34 -1.02 8.84 22.01
C ALA A 34 -0.43 10.26 21.99
N GLY A 35 -0.78 11.05 20.97
CA GLY A 35 0.00 12.21 20.55
C GLY A 35 1.35 11.78 19.95
N GLY A 36 1.98 12.68 19.19
CA GLY A 36 3.36 12.47 18.80
C GLY A 36 3.78 13.06 17.47
N LEU A 37 4.70 12.38 16.81
CA LEU A 37 5.37 12.84 15.60
C LEU A 37 5.03 11.90 14.44
N TRP A 38 4.65 12.46 13.30
CA TRP A 38 4.61 11.75 12.03
C TRP A 38 5.69 12.33 11.11
N PHE A 39 6.71 11.52 10.83
CA PHE A 39 7.84 11.87 9.98
C PHE A 39 7.77 11.11 8.64
N GLY A 40 8.08 11.78 7.54
CA GLY A 40 8.11 11.18 6.20
C GLY A 40 8.20 12.19 5.05
N TRP A 41 8.25 11.69 3.82
CA TRP A 41 8.30 12.50 2.60
C TRP A 41 6.99 13.27 2.40
N SER A 42 7.10 14.53 1.97
CA SER A 42 5.98 15.41 1.62
C SER A 42 5.18 14.91 0.42
N GLY A 43 5.82 14.16 -0.48
CA GLY A 43 5.30 13.84 -1.81
C GLY A 43 5.78 14.78 -2.91
N GLU A 44 6.69 15.72 -2.60
CA GLU A 44 7.26 16.68 -3.54
C GLU A 44 8.78 16.46 -3.69
N THR A 45 9.30 16.64 -4.89
CA THR A 45 10.75 16.75 -5.12
C THR A 45 11.23 18.16 -4.78
N GLY A 46 12.48 18.30 -4.37
CA GLY A 46 13.07 19.56 -3.98
C GLY A 46 14.45 19.38 -3.37
N ASN A 47 14.99 20.45 -2.78
CA ASN A 47 16.29 20.40 -2.13
C ASN A 47 16.22 19.61 -0.82
N GLU A 48 16.91 18.48 -0.74
CA GLU A 48 16.98 17.63 0.43
C GLU A 48 17.75 18.27 1.61
N ASP A 49 18.57 19.30 1.39
CA ASP A 49 19.29 20.00 2.47
C ASP A 49 18.39 20.98 3.24
N GLU A 50 17.18 21.25 2.75
CA GLU A 50 16.25 22.13 3.45
C GLU A 50 15.85 21.58 4.83
N PRO A 51 15.63 22.49 5.80
CA PRO A 51 15.16 22.09 7.11
C PRO A 51 13.78 21.43 7.02
N LEU A 52 13.52 20.47 7.91
CA LEU A 52 12.22 19.81 7.98
C LEU A 52 11.09 20.81 8.15
N LYS A 53 10.08 20.72 7.28
CA LYS A 53 8.85 21.48 7.42
C LYS A 53 8.00 20.84 8.53
N LYS A 54 7.78 21.58 9.61
CA LYS A 54 7.03 21.12 10.78
C LYS A 54 5.67 21.79 10.85
N VAL A 55 4.62 21.01 10.97
CA VAL A 55 3.24 21.49 11.20
C VAL A 55 2.68 20.79 12.42
N THR A 56 2.09 21.52 13.36
CA THR A 56 1.45 20.90 14.54
C THR A 56 -0.04 21.20 14.54
N LYS A 57 -0.86 20.16 14.72
CA LYS A 57 -2.31 20.27 14.92
C LYS A 57 -2.76 19.33 16.02
N GLY A 58 -3.46 19.88 17.02
CA GLY A 58 -3.80 19.14 18.22
C GLY A 58 -2.53 18.64 18.92
N ASN A 59 -2.48 17.35 19.23
CA ASN A 59 -1.35 16.66 19.87
C ASN A 59 -0.41 15.96 18.87
N ILE A 60 -0.51 16.26 17.57
CA ILE A 60 0.30 15.64 16.52
C ILE A 60 1.16 16.71 15.84
N THR A 61 2.45 16.41 15.67
CA THR A 61 3.38 17.16 14.84
C THR A 61 3.71 16.34 13.60
N TRP A 62 3.57 16.93 12.42
CA TRP A 62 4.08 16.40 11.16
C TRP A 62 5.43 17.03 10.89
N ALA A 63 6.42 16.23 10.52
CA ALA A 63 7.73 16.68 10.08
C ALA A 63 8.01 16.08 8.70
N SER A 64 8.03 16.93 7.67
CA SER A 64 8.22 16.50 6.28
C SER A 64 9.51 17.01 5.67
N PHE A 65 10.01 16.25 4.70
CA PHE A 65 11.13 16.62 3.84
C PHE A 65 10.74 16.40 2.37
N ASN A 66 11.51 17.02 1.48
CA ASN A 66 11.48 16.76 0.05
C ASN A 66 12.66 15.86 -0.32
N LEU A 67 12.50 15.06 -1.37
CA LEU A 67 13.58 14.26 -1.96
C LEU A 67 14.17 15.03 -3.15
N SER A 68 15.47 14.92 -3.43
CA SER A 68 15.98 15.31 -4.75
C SER A 68 15.30 14.49 -5.83
N GLU A 69 15.33 14.97 -7.07
CA GLU A 69 14.88 14.20 -8.23
C GLU A 69 15.63 12.87 -8.34
N GLN A 70 16.95 12.88 -8.09
CA GLN A 70 17.79 11.68 -8.11
C GLN A 70 17.39 10.69 -7.01
N ASP A 71 17.21 11.16 -5.77
CA ASP A 71 16.78 10.28 -4.68
C ASP A 71 15.37 9.75 -4.89
N TYR A 72 14.44 10.58 -5.38
CA TYR A 72 13.10 10.12 -5.75
C TYR A 72 13.17 9.01 -6.80
N GLU A 73 14.01 9.16 -7.83
CA GLU A 73 14.16 8.13 -8.87
C GLU A 73 14.79 6.84 -8.30
N ASP A 74 15.96 6.91 -7.67
CA ASP A 74 16.71 5.73 -7.21
C ASP A 74 15.96 4.98 -6.09
N TYR A 75 15.51 5.69 -5.07
CA TYR A 75 14.89 5.09 -3.88
C TYR A 75 13.44 4.72 -4.12
N TYR A 76 12.62 5.63 -4.69
CA TYR A 76 11.18 5.42 -4.78
C TYR A 76 10.78 4.73 -6.09
N CYS A 77 11.17 5.24 -7.26
CA CYS A 77 10.78 4.66 -8.54
C CYS A 77 11.46 3.32 -8.78
N GLN A 78 12.79 3.28 -8.67
CA GLN A 78 13.59 2.11 -9.03
C GLN A 78 13.60 1.06 -7.92
N PHE A 79 14.33 1.25 -6.82
CA PHE A 79 14.51 0.15 -5.87
C PHE A 79 13.20 -0.22 -5.15
N SER A 80 12.47 0.75 -4.61
CA SER A 80 11.22 0.43 -3.89
C SER A 80 10.15 -0.14 -4.82
N ASN A 81 9.89 0.48 -5.98
CA ASN A 81 8.72 0.14 -6.80
C ASN A 81 9.01 -0.70 -8.04
N ALA A 82 10.27 -0.80 -8.51
CA ALA A 82 10.68 -1.69 -9.59
C ALA A 82 11.48 -2.92 -9.10
N VAL A 83 11.89 -2.99 -7.83
CA VAL A 83 12.53 -4.18 -7.23
C VAL A 83 11.70 -4.78 -6.10
N LEU A 84 11.53 -4.07 -4.98
CA LEU A 84 10.87 -4.62 -3.80
C LEU A 84 9.39 -4.91 -4.04
N TRP A 85 8.64 -3.95 -4.59
CA TRP A 85 7.22 -4.14 -4.86
C TRP A 85 6.93 -5.36 -5.74
N PRO A 86 7.52 -5.53 -6.94
CA PRO A 86 7.25 -6.71 -7.76
C PRO A 86 7.68 -8.01 -7.08
N ALA A 87 8.86 -8.06 -6.45
CA ALA A 87 9.32 -9.26 -5.74
C ALA A 87 8.36 -9.68 -4.63
N PHE A 88 7.95 -8.75 -3.77
CA PHE A 88 7.06 -9.03 -2.64
C PHE A 88 5.63 -9.38 -3.09
N HIS A 89 5.26 -9.02 -4.33
CA HIS A 89 4.01 -9.42 -4.98
C HIS A 89 4.18 -10.61 -5.94
N TYR A 90 5.27 -11.38 -5.82
CA TYR A 90 5.53 -12.63 -6.56
C TYR A 90 5.60 -12.42 -8.08
N ARG A 91 6.08 -11.25 -8.50
CA ARG A 91 6.29 -10.86 -9.90
C ARG A 91 7.77 -10.67 -10.20
N LEU A 92 8.56 -11.72 -9.99
CA LEU A 92 10.00 -11.70 -10.32
C LEU A 92 10.27 -11.36 -11.78
N ASP A 93 9.35 -11.68 -12.68
CA ASP A 93 9.39 -11.30 -14.09
C ASP A 93 9.39 -9.78 -14.33
N LEU A 94 8.95 -8.99 -13.34
CA LEU A 94 8.93 -7.53 -13.38
C LEU A 94 10.06 -6.88 -12.56
N VAL A 95 10.90 -7.65 -11.88
CA VAL A 95 11.98 -7.11 -11.05
C VAL A 95 13.09 -6.54 -11.92
N GLN A 96 13.41 -5.27 -11.73
CA GLN A 96 14.47 -4.55 -12.45
C GLN A 96 15.54 -4.07 -11.48
N PHE A 97 16.46 -4.96 -11.10
CA PHE A 97 17.54 -4.59 -10.18
C PHE A 97 18.64 -3.79 -10.88
N GLN A 98 18.99 -2.65 -10.28
CA GLN A 98 20.15 -1.85 -10.65
C GLN A 98 20.93 -1.47 -9.40
N ARG A 99 22.26 -1.61 -9.44
CA ARG A 99 23.13 -1.29 -8.29
C ARG A 99 23.03 0.18 -7.85
N PRO A 100 22.98 1.19 -8.75
CA PRO A 100 22.77 2.58 -8.34
C PRO A 100 21.46 2.80 -7.58
N ALA A 101 20.38 2.11 -7.97
CA ALA A 101 19.10 2.19 -7.28
C ALA A 101 19.19 1.61 -5.84
N TRP A 102 19.91 0.50 -5.66
CA TRP A 102 20.20 -0.05 -4.33
C TRP A 102 21.00 0.95 -3.46
N GLU A 103 22.05 1.53 -4.02
CA GLU A 103 22.87 2.53 -3.32
C GLU A 103 22.05 3.76 -2.95
N GLY A 104 21.17 4.23 -3.84
CA GLY A 104 20.22 5.30 -3.56
C GLY A 104 19.20 4.92 -2.49
N TYR A 105 18.72 3.67 -2.48
CA TYR A 105 17.81 3.21 -1.44
C TYR A 105 18.41 3.25 -0.03
N MET A 106 19.66 2.80 0.09
CA MET A 106 20.43 2.85 1.34
C MET A 106 20.78 4.29 1.72
N ARG A 107 21.22 5.11 0.76
CA ARG A 107 21.54 6.53 0.96
C ARG A 107 20.34 7.30 1.51
N VAL A 108 19.15 7.13 0.92
CA VAL A 108 17.94 7.80 1.40
C VAL A 108 17.59 7.33 2.80
N ASN A 109 17.59 6.02 3.10
CA ASN A 109 17.32 5.54 4.46
C ASN A 109 18.28 6.13 5.51
N ALA A 110 19.57 6.25 5.18
CA ALA A 110 20.56 6.91 6.04
C ALA A 110 20.25 8.41 6.24
N LEU A 111 19.97 9.14 5.15
CA LEU A 111 19.58 10.55 5.18
C LEU A 111 18.32 10.78 6.04
N LEU A 112 17.32 9.90 5.92
CA LEU A 112 16.09 9.98 6.69
C LEU A 112 16.35 9.74 8.18
N ALA A 113 17.24 8.81 8.52
CA ALA A 113 17.66 8.57 9.89
C ALA A 113 18.38 9.80 10.48
N ASP A 114 19.27 10.45 9.72
CA ASP A 114 19.95 11.69 10.11
C ASP A 114 18.97 12.84 10.37
N LYS A 115 17.96 12.99 9.50
CA LYS A 115 16.91 14.00 9.68
C LYS A 115 16.00 13.74 10.88
N LEU A 116 15.72 12.48 11.19
CA LEU A 116 14.87 12.12 12.33
C LEU A 116 15.61 12.22 13.67
N LEU A 117 16.90 11.89 13.70
CA LEU A 117 17.75 11.85 14.91
C LEU A 117 17.56 13.06 15.85
N PRO A 118 17.64 14.34 15.42
CA PRO A 118 17.48 15.49 16.31
C PRO A 118 16.05 15.67 16.84
N LEU A 119 15.08 14.92 16.33
CA LEU A 119 13.69 14.95 16.79
C LEU A 119 13.38 13.86 17.82
N ILE A 120 14.22 12.84 17.96
CA ILE A 120 14.02 11.71 18.86
C ILE A 120 14.32 12.13 20.31
N LYS A 121 13.47 11.69 21.23
CA LYS A 121 13.65 11.83 22.68
C LYS A 121 13.90 10.46 23.31
N GLU A 122 14.57 10.44 24.45
CA GLU A 122 15.02 9.23 25.16
C GLU A 122 13.92 8.15 25.33
N ASN A 123 12.68 8.55 25.59
CA ASN A 123 11.57 7.63 25.87
C ASN A 123 10.58 7.47 24.70
N ASP A 124 10.89 7.95 23.50
CA ASP A 124 10.04 7.77 22.32
C ASP A 124 9.93 6.28 21.93
N ILE A 125 8.77 5.91 21.40
CA ILE A 125 8.56 4.64 20.69
C ILE A 125 8.50 4.96 19.20
N ILE A 126 9.41 4.38 18.43
CA ILE A 126 9.49 4.59 16.99
C ILE A 126 8.73 3.47 16.30
N TRP A 127 7.84 3.82 15.38
CA TRP A 127 7.06 2.87 14.61
C TRP A 127 7.21 3.16 13.12
N VAL A 128 7.94 2.27 12.44
CA VAL A 128 8.31 2.37 11.04
C VAL A 128 7.34 1.56 10.19
N HIS A 129 6.91 2.14 9.08
CA HIS A 129 5.95 1.51 8.19
C HIS A 129 6.49 1.30 6.78
N ASP A 130 6.35 0.05 6.36
CA ASP A 130 6.37 -0.42 4.98
C ASP A 130 7.76 -0.56 4.32
N TYR A 131 7.76 -1.29 3.20
CA TYR A 131 8.95 -1.79 2.49
C TYR A 131 9.94 -0.73 1.99
N HIS A 132 9.57 0.54 1.99
CA HIS A 132 10.51 1.61 1.64
C HIS A 132 11.56 1.86 2.74
N LEU A 133 11.32 1.34 3.95
CA LEU A 133 12.09 1.66 5.16
C LEU A 133 12.63 0.39 5.85
N LEU A 134 12.91 -0.68 5.09
CA LEU A 134 13.44 -1.93 5.64
C LEU A 134 14.78 -1.72 6.39
N PRO A 135 15.72 -0.88 5.92
CA PRO A 135 16.99 -0.63 6.60
C PRO A 135 16.90 0.33 7.79
N PHE A 136 15.75 0.98 8.01
CA PHE A 136 15.67 2.21 8.79
C PHE A 136 16.06 2.03 10.26
N ALA A 137 15.72 0.90 10.89
CA ALA A 137 16.19 0.60 12.23
C ALA A 137 17.72 0.48 12.28
N SER A 138 18.31 -0.26 11.33
CA SER A 138 19.77 -0.42 11.23
C SER A 138 20.48 0.93 11.13
N GLU A 139 19.96 1.84 10.29
CA GLU A 139 20.49 3.19 10.16
C GLU A 139 20.39 4.01 11.45
N LEU A 140 19.30 3.88 12.21
CA LEU A 140 19.17 4.51 13.52
C LEU A 140 20.11 3.89 14.57
N ARG A 141 20.28 2.56 14.58
CA ARG A 141 21.21 1.85 15.48
C ARG A 141 22.65 2.28 15.26
N LYS A 142 23.09 2.42 14.00
CA LYS A 142 24.43 2.96 13.64
C LYS A 142 24.69 4.34 14.23
N ARG A 143 23.64 5.12 14.50
CA ARG A 143 23.67 6.47 15.09
C ARG A 143 23.47 6.48 16.61
N GLY A 144 23.47 5.31 17.27
CA GLY A 144 23.36 5.18 18.72
C GLY A 144 21.93 5.33 19.27
N VAL A 145 20.91 5.24 18.42
CA VAL A 145 19.51 5.27 18.88
C VAL A 145 19.16 3.96 19.56
N ASN A 146 18.85 4.00 20.85
CA ASN A 146 18.48 2.85 21.68
C ASN A 146 16.98 2.78 22.01
N ASN A 147 16.17 3.68 21.43
CA ASN A 147 14.72 3.66 21.55
C ASN A 147 14.14 2.33 21.05
N ARG A 148 12.93 1.99 21.53
CA ARG A 148 12.18 0.87 20.95
C ARG A 148 11.72 1.22 19.54
N ILE A 149 12.04 0.37 18.57
CA ILE A 149 11.70 0.52 17.16
C ILE A 149 10.91 -0.70 16.69
N GLY A 150 9.64 -0.49 16.36
CA GLY A 150 8.79 -1.46 15.69
C GLY A 150 8.73 -1.21 14.19
N PHE A 151 8.59 -2.29 13.41
CA PHE A 151 8.31 -2.26 11.98
C PHE A 151 6.96 -2.91 11.70
N PHE A 152 6.21 -2.39 10.73
CA PHE A 152 5.04 -3.09 10.18
C PHE A 152 5.07 -3.07 8.66
N LEU A 153 5.07 -4.27 8.06
CA LEU A 153 5.03 -4.46 6.61
C LEU A 153 3.57 -4.52 6.13
N HIS A 154 3.18 -3.62 5.22
CA HIS A 154 1.79 -3.56 4.74
C HIS A 154 1.53 -4.47 3.55
N ILE A 155 2.57 -4.76 2.78
CA ILE A 155 2.55 -5.68 1.63
C ILE A 155 2.88 -7.11 2.09
N PRO A 156 2.67 -8.14 1.24
CA PRO A 156 3.04 -9.50 1.59
C PRO A 156 4.55 -9.63 1.83
N PHE A 157 4.96 -10.60 2.65
CA PHE A 157 6.36 -11.03 2.69
C PHE A 157 6.51 -12.26 1.77
N PRO A 158 7.44 -12.26 0.80
CA PRO A 158 7.57 -13.36 -0.16
C PRO A 158 8.27 -14.58 0.46
N THR A 159 8.05 -15.78 -0.10
CA THR A 159 8.76 -16.99 0.33
C THR A 159 10.27 -16.89 0.07
N PRO A 160 11.11 -17.73 0.71
CA PRO A 160 12.55 -17.68 0.53
C PRO A 160 13.00 -17.79 -0.93
N GLU A 161 12.34 -18.61 -1.74
CA GLU A 161 12.67 -18.79 -3.16
C GLU A 161 12.56 -17.48 -3.96
N ILE A 162 11.59 -16.64 -3.59
CA ILE A 162 11.36 -15.35 -4.22
C ILE A 162 12.26 -14.28 -3.59
N PHE A 163 12.36 -14.24 -2.26
CA PHE A 163 13.15 -13.24 -1.55
C PHE A 163 14.65 -13.37 -1.88
N ASN A 164 15.18 -14.59 -1.91
CA ASN A 164 16.60 -14.85 -2.19
C ASN A 164 16.98 -14.55 -3.66
N ALA A 165 16.01 -14.34 -4.55
CA ALA A 165 16.29 -13.86 -5.91
C ALA A 165 16.72 -12.38 -5.93
N LEU A 166 16.47 -11.62 -4.86
CA LEU A 166 16.93 -10.24 -4.74
C LEU A 166 18.45 -10.23 -4.48
N PRO A 167 19.26 -9.48 -5.25
CA PRO A 167 20.70 -9.45 -5.03
C PRO A 167 21.15 -9.04 -3.62
N PRO A 168 20.52 -8.06 -2.91
CA PRO A 168 20.90 -7.67 -1.55
C PRO A 168 20.06 -8.36 -0.45
N HIS A 169 19.56 -9.57 -0.70
CA HIS A 169 18.63 -10.25 0.21
C HIS A 169 19.23 -10.49 1.61
N ASP A 170 20.48 -10.92 1.68
CA ASP A 170 21.20 -11.19 2.94
C ASP A 170 21.33 -9.92 3.79
N GLU A 171 21.79 -8.83 3.18
CA GLU A 171 21.94 -7.53 3.83
C GLU A 171 20.59 -6.98 4.32
N LEU A 172 19.54 -7.08 3.52
CA LEU A 172 18.19 -6.64 3.92
C LEU A 172 17.64 -7.46 5.10
N LEU A 173 17.83 -8.77 5.11
CA LEU A 173 17.36 -9.63 6.20
C LEU A 173 18.13 -9.33 7.49
N GLU A 174 19.44 -9.13 7.42
CA GLU A 174 20.25 -8.78 8.59
C GLU A 174 19.83 -7.43 9.17
N GLN A 175 19.54 -6.44 8.32
CA GLN A 175 19.07 -5.12 8.75
C GLN A 175 17.66 -5.16 9.36
N LEU A 176 16.78 -6.03 8.86
CA LEU A 176 15.45 -6.21 9.45
C LEU A 176 15.51 -6.74 10.89
N CYS A 177 16.55 -7.50 11.24
CA CYS A 177 16.77 -7.94 12.61
C CYS A 177 17.21 -6.82 13.58
N ASP A 178 17.46 -5.58 13.12
CA ASP A 178 17.73 -4.42 13.99
C ASP A 178 16.45 -3.80 14.61
N PHE A 179 15.26 -4.22 14.14
CA PHE A 179 13.99 -3.86 14.75
C PHE A 179 13.71 -4.71 16.00
N ASP A 180 13.14 -4.09 17.04
CA ASP A 180 12.75 -4.82 18.26
C ASP A 180 11.47 -5.66 18.04
N LEU A 181 10.61 -5.22 17.14
CA LEU A 181 9.35 -5.90 16.78
C LEU A 181 9.09 -5.77 15.27
N LEU A 182 8.89 -6.90 14.59
CA LEU A 182 8.44 -6.96 13.19
C LEU A 182 6.99 -7.46 13.12
N GLY A 183 6.11 -6.61 12.61
CA GLY A 183 4.70 -6.90 12.40
C GLY A 183 4.36 -7.19 10.94
N PHE A 184 3.50 -8.18 10.72
CA PHE A 184 3.05 -8.60 9.39
C PHE A 184 1.52 -8.64 9.27
N GLN A 185 1.00 -8.67 8.06
CA GLN A 185 -0.45 -8.75 7.81
C GLN A 185 -1.03 -10.12 8.14
N THR A 186 -0.31 -11.20 7.78
CA THR A 186 -0.77 -12.57 7.94
C THR A 186 0.29 -13.46 8.56
N GLU A 187 -0.13 -14.62 9.08
CA GLU A 187 0.78 -15.64 9.60
C GLU A 187 1.68 -16.21 8.49
N ASN A 188 1.18 -16.30 7.26
CA ASN A 188 1.99 -16.76 6.12
C ASN A 188 3.16 -15.80 5.84
N ASP A 189 2.92 -14.49 5.91
CA ASP A 189 3.99 -13.49 5.74
C ASP A 189 5.04 -13.60 6.86
N ARG A 190 4.57 -13.78 8.11
CA ARG A 190 5.45 -13.94 9.27
C ARG A 190 6.32 -15.20 9.17
N LEU A 191 5.73 -16.32 8.76
CA LEU A 191 6.46 -17.57 8.56
C LEU A 191 7.44 -17.47 7.40
N ALA A 192 7.04 -16.88 6.26
CA ALA A 192 7.91 -16.67 5.12
C ALA A 192 9.16 -15.84 5.48
N PHE A 193 9.01 -14.82 6.34
CA PHE A 193 10.15 -14.08 6.88
C PHE A 193 11.09 -14.95 7.71
N LEU A 194 10.56 -15.76 8.64
CA LEU A 194 11.38 -16.66 9.46
C LEU A 194 12.08 -17.74 8.63
N ASP A 195 11.41 -18.26 7.60
CA ASP A 195 11.99 -19.23 6.67
C ASP A 195 13.11 -18.58 5.85
N SER A 196 12.93 -17.31 5.43
CA SER A 196 13.93 -16.55 4.67
C SER A 196 15.15 -16.24 5.54
N LEU A 197 14.94 -15.93 6.82
CA LEU A 197 16.03 -15.81 7.79
C LEU A 197 16.77 -17.13 8.01
N SER A 198 16.01 -18.22 8.17
CA SER A 198 16.58 -19.55 8.46
C SER A 198 17.40 -20.10 7.30
N SER A 199 17.19 -19.64 6.07
CA SER A 199 18.04 -19.98 4.93
C SER A 199 19.39 -19.25 4.93
N GLN A 200 19.50 -18.12 5.62
CA GLN A 200 20.71 -17.29 5.65
C GLN A 200 21.51 -17.41 6.95
N THR A 201 20.85 -17.67 8.07
CA THR A 201 21.48 -17.71 9.38
C THR A 201 20.75 -18.64 10.35
N ARG A 202 21.41 -19.01 11.44
CA ARG A 202 20.77 -19.78 12.49
C ARG A 202 19.77 -18.90 13.25
N VAL A 203 18.48 -19.18 13.09
CA VAL A 203 17.42 -18.57 13.88
C VAL A 203 17.15 -19.40 15.13
N THR A 204 17.27 -18.80 16.30
CA THR A 204 16.89 -19.44 17.57
C THR A 204 15.63 -18.80 18.12
N THR A 205 14.57 -19.57 18.27
CA THR A 205 13.31 -19.11 18.90
C THR A 205 13.33 -19.53 20.36
N ARG A 206 13.28 -18.56 21.28
CA ARG A 206 13.35 -18.83 22.74
C ARG A 206 11.99 -19.23 23.30
N SER A 207 11.07 -18.27 23.38
CA SER A 207 9.72 -18.45 23.92
C SER A 207 8.73 -17.56 23.20
N GLY A 208 7.57 -18.12 22.83
CA GLY A 208 6.58 -17.39 22.03
C GLY A 208 7.15 -16.98 20.67
N LYS A 209 7.10 -15.69 20.35
CA LYS A 209 7.55 -15.13 19.06
C LYS A 209 8.83 -14.29 19.19
N GLN A 210 9.69 -14.61 20.17
CA GLN A 210 11.01 -13.99 20.35
C GLN A 210 12.10 -14.83 19.66
N HIS A 211 12.91 -14.17 18.85
CA HIS A 211 13.89 -14.78 17.97
C HIS A 211 15.26 -14.13 18.12
N ILE A 212 16.30 -14.91 17.84
CA ILE A 212 17.68 -14.44 17.70
C ILE A 212 18.21 -14.86 16.34
N ALA A 213 18.70 -13.89 15.58
CA ALA A 213 19.42 -14.09 14.32
C ALA A 213 20.54 -13.04 14.22
N TRP A 214 21.71 -13.41 13.68
CA TRP A 214 22.91 -12.54 13.66
C TRP A 214 23.28 -11.91 15.01
N GLY A 215 22.98 -12.59 16.13
CA GLY A 215 23.21 -12.05 17.47
C GLY A 215 22.27 -10.91 17.88
N LYS A 216 21.24 -10.62 17.10
CA LYS A 216 20.22 -9.59 17.36
C LYS A 216 18.95 -10.26 17.90
N ASP A 217 18.40 -9.72 18.98
CA ASP A 217 17.14 -10.15 19.58
C ASP A 217 15.96 -9.33 19.01
N PHE A 218 14.92 -10.00 18.51
CA PHE A 218 13.72 -9.34 17.99
C PHE A 218 12.46 -10.19 18.22
N GLN A 219 11.29 -9.56 18.14
CA GLN A 219 10.00 -10.24 18.17
C GLN A 219 9.29 -10.19 16.81
N THR A 220 8.52 -11.22 16.46
CA THR A 220 7.59 -11.18 15.31
C THR A 220 6.14 -11.27 15.78
N GLU A 221 5.20 -10.65 15.05
CA GLU A 221 3.77 -10.77 15.34
C GLU A 221 2.91 -10.46 14.10
N VAL A 222 1.63 -10.87 14.11
CA VAL A 222 0.66 -10.63 13.05
C VAL A 222 -0.37 -9.61 13.51
N TYR A 223 -0.51 -8.50 12.78
CA TYR A 223 -1.49 -7.45 13.05
C TYR A 223 -2.27 -7.13 11.77
N PRO A 224 -3.31 -7.92 11.42
CA PRO A 224 -4.07 -7.71 10.20
C PRO A 224 -4.76 -6.34 10.22
N ILE A 225 -4.37 -5.43 9.32
CA ILE A 225 -4.86 -4.05 9.38
C ILE A 225 -6.37 -3.98 9.15
N GLY A 226 -7.07 -3.23 10.01
CA GLY A 226 -8.52 -3.07 10.00
C GLY A 226 -9.03 -1.81 9.26
N ILE A 227 -10.33 -1.58 9.40
CA ILE A 227 -11.05 -0.36 9.00
C ILE A 227 -11.96 0.07 10.16
N GLU A 228 -12.55 1.26 10.07
CA GLU A 228 -13.62 1.73 10.95
C GLU A 228 -14.99 1.46 10.29
N PRO A 229 -15.62 0.29 10.53
CA PRO A 229 -16.80 -0.14 9.75
C PRO A 229 -18.02 0.77 9.97
N ASP A 230 -18.26 1.21 11.20
CA ASP A 230 -19.42 2.06 11.52
C ASP A 230 -19.33 3.44 10.87
N GLU A 231 -18.12 4.02 10.79
CA GLU A 231 -17.91 5.28 10.08
C GLU A 231 -18.18 5.11 8.58
N ILE A 232 -17.73 4.00 7.99
CA ILE A 232 -17.97 3.68 6.58
C ILE A 232 -19.47 3.49 6.31
N ALA A 233 -20.17 2.72 7.13
CA ALA A 233 -21.61 2.52 7.02
C ALA A 233 -22.37 3.86 7.07
N LEU A 234 -21.99 4.74 7.99
CA LEU A 234 -22.58 6.07 8.12
C LEU A 234 -22.32 6.96 6.90
N GLN A 235 -21.10 6.93 6.35
CA GLN A 235 -20.77 7.65 5.10
C GLN A 235 -21.56 7.11 3.90
N ALA A 236 -21.79 5.80 3.87
CA ALA A 236 -22.52 5.12 2.81
C ALA A 236 -24.05 5.37 2.86
N ALA A 237 -24.63 5.49 4.06
CA ALA A 237 -26.09 5.58 4.28
C ALA A 237 -26.77 6.86 3.75
N GLY A 238 -26.03 7.95 3.51
CA GLY A 238 -26.60 9.21 3.02
C GLY A 238 -27.09 9.15 1.56
N PRO A 239 -27.89 10.14 1.10
CA PRO A 239 -28.42 10.16 -0.26
C PRO A 239 -27.32 10.15 -1.32
N LEU A 240 -27.61 9.57 -2.48
CA LEU A 240 -26.74 9.70 -3.65
C LEU A 240 -26.62 11.16 -4.08
N PRO A 241 -25.44 11.59 -4.54
CA PRO A 241 -25.34 12.79 -5.34
C PRO A 241 -26.33 12.73 -6.52
N PRO A 242 -26.95 13.86 -6.92
CA PRO A 242 -28.00 13.89 -7.93
C PRO A 242 -27.66 13.13 -9.22
N LYS A 243 -26.42 13.25 -9.71
CA LYS A 243 -25.93 12.54 -10.90
C LYS A 243 -25.93 11.02 -10.74
N LEU A 244 -25.51 10.51 -9.57
CA LEU A 244 -25.53 9.08 -9.30
C LEU A 244 -26.96 8.58 -9.05
N ALA A 245 -27.81 9.40 -8.44
CA ALA A 245 -29.22 9.07 -8.26
C ALA A 245 -29.93 8.94 -9.62
N GLN A 246 -29.65 9.85 -10.54
CA GLN A 246 -30.13 9.78 -11.92
C GLN A 246 -29.59 8.54 -12.63
N LEU A 247 -28.29 8.27 -12.55
CA LEU A 247 -27.68 7.07 -13.12
C LEU A 247 -28.34 5.80 -12.55
N LYS A 248 -28.56 5.73 -11.24
CA LYS A 248 -29.27 4.60 -10.61
C LYS A 248 -30.69 4.43 -11.16
N ALA A 249 -31.40 5.52 -11.42
CA ALA A 249 -32.74 5.48 -12.00
C ALA A 249 -32.72 4.98 -13.46
N GLU A 250 -31.75 5.44 -14.26
CA GLU A 250 -31.53 4.97 -15.64
C GLU A 250 -31.12 3.49 -15.70
N LEU A 251 -30.40 3.02 -14.68
CA LEU A 251 -29.89 1.64 -14.57
C LEU A 251 -30.74 0.71 -13.73
N LYS A 252 -32.00 1.07 -13.42
CA LYS A 252 -32.85 0.34 -12.45
C LYS A 252 -32.98 -1.17 -12.72
N ASN A 253 -32.84 -1.60 -13.98
CA ASN A 253 -32.94 -3.00 -14.40
C ASN A 253 -31.59 -3.67 -14.70
N VAL A 254 -30.48 -3.00 -14.41
CA VAL A 254 -29.11 -3.48 -14.67
C VAL A 254 -28.41 -3.74 -13.34
N LYS A 255 -27.89 -4.95 -13.17
CA LYS A 255 -27.04 -5.33 -12.04
C LYS A 255 -25.66 -4.70 -12.19
N ASN A 256 -25.14 -4.12 -11.11
CA ASN A 256 -23.88 -3.37 -11.15
C ASN A 256 -22.77 -4.10 -10.40
N ILE A 257 -21.70 -4.39 -11.13
CA ILE A 257 -20.44 -4.86 -10.60
C ILE A 257 -19.51 -3.64 -10.48
N PHE A 258 -18.95 -3.41 -9.29
CA PHE A 258 -17.95 -2.37 -9.08
C PHE A 258 -16.64 -2.96 -8.60
N SER A 259 -15.57 -2.41 -9.15
CA SER A 259 -14.20 -2.68 -8.73
C SER A 259 -13.48 -1.34 -8.59
N VAL A 260 -12.82 -1.13 -7.47
CA VAL A 260 -12.03 0.07 -7.19
C VAL A 260 -10.67 -0.38 -6.73
N GLU A 261 -9.67 -0.25 -7.59
CA GLU A 261 -8.32 -0.70 -7.29
C GLU A 261 -7.34 0.28 -7.91
N ARG A 262 -6.21 0.55 -7.27
CA ARG A 262 -5.15 1.31 -7.95
C ARG A 262 -4.74 0.56 -9.22
N LEU A 263 -4.37 1.32 -10.25
CA LEU A 263 -3.80 0.74 -11.45
C LEU A 263 -2.44 0.11 -11.10
N ASP A 264 -2.40 -1.20 -10.89
CA ASP A 264 -1.25 -1.94 -10.41
C ASP A 264 -1.35 -3.41 -10.82
N TYR A 265 -0.23 -4.01 -11.25
CA TYR A 265 -0.18 -5.39 -11.75
C TYR A 265 -0.44 -6.46 -10.69
N SER A 266 -0.32 -6.12 -9.41
CA SER A 266 -0.73 -7.01 -8.30
C SER A 266 -2.23 -7.28 -8.28
N LYS A 267 -3.04 -6.41 -8.91
CA LYS A 267 -4.50 -6.39 -8.74
C LYS A 267 -5.28 -7.29 -9.69
N GLY A 268 -4.61 -7.98 -10.61
CA GLY A 268 -5.26 -8.93 -11.54
C GLY A 268 -6.34 -8.28 -12.40
N LEU A 269 -6.15 -7.01 -12.78
CA LEU A 269 -7.15 -6.25 -13.55
C LEU A 269 -7.39 -6.85 -14.94
N PRO A 270 -6.36 -7.29 -15.70
CA PRO A 270 -6.56 -7.95 -16.99
C PRO A 270 -7.39 -9.23 -16.85
N GLU A 271 -7.07 -10.09 -15.88
CA GLU A 271 -7.78 -11.34 -15.63
C GLU A 271 -9.24 -11.06 -15.24
N ARG A 272 -9.49 -9.98 -14.50
CA ARG A 272 -10.85 -9.54 -14.15
C ARG A 272 -11.66 -9.13 -15.38
N PHE A 273 -11.04 -8.45 -16.35
CA PHE A 273 -11.69 -8.07 -17.60
C PHE A 273 -12.00 -9.30 -18.45
N LEU A 274 -11.06 -10.25 -18.53
CA LEU A 274 -11.26 -11.52 -19.24
C LEU A 274 -12.33 -12.39 -18.58
N ALA A 275 -12.40 -12.44 -17.24
CA ALA A 275 -13.45 -13.16 -16.53
C ALA A 275 -14.84 -12.55 -16.79
N TYR A 276 -14.93 -11.20 -16.84
CA TYR A 276 -16.16 -10.52 -17.23
C TYR A 276 -16.53 -10.79 -18.68
N GLU A 277 -15.56 -10.82 -19.60
CA GLU A 277 -15.81 -11.23 -20.98
C GLU A 277 -16.36 -12.65 -21.05
N ALA A 278 -15.73 -13.61 -20.37
CA ALA A 278 -16.15 -15.00 -20.36
C ALA A 278 -17.58 -15.15 -19.80
N LEU A 279 -17.97 -14.31 -18.83
CA LEU A 279 -19.35 -14.24 -18.35
C LEU A 279 -20.31 -13.82 -19.47
N LEU A 280 -19.97 -12.78 -20.23
CA LEU A 280 -20.80 -12.31 -21.35
C LEU A 280 -20.84 -13.31 -22.51
N GLU A 281 -19.76 -14.04 -22.75
CA GLU A 281 -19.65 -15.06 -23.78
C GLU A 281 -20.51 -16.29 -23.46
N ASN A 282 -20.26 -16.90 -22.29
CA ASN A 282 -20.84 -18.18 -21.89
C ASN A 282 -22.27 -18.04 -21.36
N TYR A 283 -22.67 -16.84 -20.90
CA TYR A 283 -23.99 -16.59 -20.34
C TYR A 283 -24.67 -15.37 -21.00
N PRO A 284 -25.10 -15.49 -22.27
CA PRO A 284 -25.67 -14.38 -23.04
C PRO A 284 -26.89 -13.70 -22.39
N GLN A 285 -27.61 -14.40 -21.49
CA GLN A 285 -28.75 -13.86 -20.76
C GLN A 285 -28.42 -12.63 -19.91
N HIS A 286 -27.14 -12.40 -19.59
CA HIS A 286 -26.67 -11.25 -18.82
C HIS A 286 -26.36 -10.02 -19.69
N ARG A 287 -26.26 -10.17 -21.01
CA ARG A 287 -26.01 -9.04 -21.93
C ARG A 287 -27.15 -8.02 -21.82
N GLY A 288 -26.83 -6.74 -21.67
CA GLY A 288 -27.80 -5.66 -21.40
C GLY A 288 -28.37 -5.64 -19.98
N LYS A 289 -28.09 -6.64 -19.14
CA LYS A 289 -28.65 -6.77 -17.77
C LYS A 289 -27.61 -6.65 -16.67
N ILE A 290 -26.33 -6.76 -17.01
CA ILE A 290 -25.22 -6.51 -16.09
C ILE A 290 -24.32 -5.42 -16.65
N ARG A 291 -23.67 -4.70 -15.75
CA ARG A 291 -22.66 -3.70 -16.09
C ARG A 291 -21.50 -3.84 -15.13
N TYR A 292 -20.29 -3.76 -15.66
CA TYR A 292 -19.08 -3.75 -14.87
C TYR A 292 -18.41 -2.38 -14.94
N THR A 293 -18.15 -1.77 -13.79
CA THR A 293 -17.40 -0.52 -13.65
C THR A 293 -16.10 -0.76 -12.90
N GLN A 294 -14.97 -0.50 -13.55
CA GLN A 294 -13.63 -0.47 -12.96
C GLN A 294 -13.20 0.99 -12.78
N ILE A 295 -12.98 1.39 -11.55
CA ILE A 295 -12.31 2.65 -11.20
C ILE A 295 -10.85 2.31 -10.89
N ALA A 296 -9.93 2.85 -11.68
CA ALA A 296 -8.50 2.57 -11.56
C ALA A 296 -7.68 3.86 -11.54
N PRO A 297 -7.57 4.56 -10.40
CA PRO A 297 -6.77 5.78 -10.34
C PRO A 297 -5.30 5.47 -10.69
N THR A 298 -4.71 6.32 -11.54
CA THR A 298 -3.29 6.24 -11.89
C THR A 298 -2.41 6.19 -10.64
N SER A 299 -1.44 5.29 -10.64
CA SER A 299 -0.39 5.20 -9.62
C SER A 299 0.95 5.04 -10.34
N ARG A 300 1.99 5.72 -9.85
CA ARG A 300 3.39 5.50 -10.28
C ARG A 300 3.57 5.55 -11.81
N GLY A 301 3.04 6.59 -12.45
CA GLY A 301 2.98 6.71 -13.91
C GLY A 301 4.35 6.74 -14.61
N GLU A 302 5.43 7.00 -13.88
CA GLU A 302 6.80 7.03 -14.41
C GLU A 302 7.43 5.63 -14.52
N VAL A 303 6.88 4.62 -13.83
CA VAL A 303 7.39 3.25 -13.88
C VAL A 303 6.81 2.51 -15.09
N GLN A 304 7.68 1.96 -15.95
CA GLN A 304 7.29 1.32 -17.23
C GLN A 304 6.20 0.26 -17.07
N ALA A 305 6.34 -0.64 -16.08
CA ALA A 305 5.36 -1.71 -15.85
C ALA A 305 3.93 -1.19 -15.57
N TYR A 306 3.79 0.03 -15.04
CA TYR A 306 2.47 0.68 -14.82
C TYR A 306 1.91 1.27 -16.12
N GLN A 307 2.75 1.74 -17.02
CA GLN A 307 2.33 2.21 -18.34
C GLN A 307 1.85 1.03 -19.19
N ASP A 308 2.56 -0.10 -19.13
CA ASP A 308 2.23 -1.31 -19.90
C ASP A 308 0.87 -1.89 -19.51
N ILE A 309 0.61 -2.07 -18.20
CA ILE A 309 -0.69 -2.57 -17.74
C ILE A 309 -1.82 -1.59 -18.07
N ARG A 310 -1.57 -0.28 -18.02
CA ARG A 310 -2.56 0.71 -18.43
C ARG A 310 -2.96 0.54 -19.89
N HIS A 311 -1.97 0.43 -20.77
CA HIS A 311 -2.20 0.23 -22.20
C HIS A 311 -2.97 -1.07 -22.47
N GLN A 312 -2.60 -2.15 -21.76
CA GLN A 312 -3.31 -3.43 -21.84
C GLN A 312 -4.79 -3.27 -21.43
N LEU A 313 -5.07 -2.61 -20.30
CA LEU A 313 -6.45 -2.43 -19.81
C LEU A 313 -7.29 -1.54 -20.73
N GLU A 314 -6.72 -0.47 -21.29
CA GLU A 314 -7.39 0.40 -22.26
C GLU A 314 -7.76 -0.39 -23.53
N THR A 315 -6.83 -1.23 -24.00
CA THR A 315 -7.03 -2.11 -25.17
C THR A 315 -8.14 -3.15 -24.90
N GLU A 316 -8.07 -3.86 -23.78
CA GLU A 316 -9.07 -4.87 -23.41
C GLU A 316 -10.46 -4.25 -23.18
N ALA A 317 -10.53 -3.08 -22.55
CA ALA A 317 -11.80 -2.37 -22.38
C ALA A 317 -12.42 -1.99 -23.73
N GLY A 318 -11.61 -1.46 -24.66
CA GLY A 318 -12.05 -1.14 -26.01
C GLY A 318 -12.55 -2.38 -26.76
N ARG A 319 -11.80 -3.48 -26.71
CA ARG A 319 -12.13 -4.75 -27.36
C ARG A 319 -13.43 -5.36 -26.83
N ILE A 320 -13.59 -5.45 -25.51
CA ILE A 320 -14.81 -6.00 -24.87
C ILE A 320 -16.03 -5.14 -25.21
N ASN A 321 -15.90 -3.81 -25.10
CA ASN A 321 -17.00 -2.91 -25.43
C ASN A 321 -17.36 -2.95 -26.92
N GLY A 322 -16.38 -3.11 -27.81
CA GLY A 322 -16.62 -3.28 -29.24
C GLY A 322 -17.32 -4.60 -29.59
N LYS A 323 -16.97 -5.70 -28.91
CA LYS A 323 -17.55 -7.03 -29.15
C LYS A 323 -18.99 -7.17 -28.61
N TYR A 324 -19.27 -6.62 -27.42
CA TYR A 324 -20.54 -6.85 -26.73
C TYR A 324 -21.44 -5.61 -26.57
N GLY A 325 -20.93 -4.41 -26.85
CA GLY A 325 -21.69 -3.18 -26.72
C GLY A 325 -22.95 -3.15 -27.58
N GLN A 326 -23.99 -2.48 -27.08
CA GLN A 326 -25.26 -2.27 -27.77
C GLN A 326 -25.68 -0.81 -27.69
N LEU A 327 -26.64 -0.38 -28.51
CA LEU A 327 -27.18 0.97 -28.43
C LEU A 327 -27.77 1.22 -27.03
N GLY A 328 -27.18 2.13 -26.28
CA GLY A 328 -27.58 2.43 -24.89
C GLY A 328 -27.00 1.51 -23.81
N TRP A 329 -26.13 0.54 -24.15
CA TRP A 329 -25.45 -0.31 -23.17
C TRP A 329 -23.96 -0.46 -23.46
N THR A 330 -23.14 0.12 -22.58
CA THR A 330 -21.70 -0.14 -22.49
C THR A 330 -21.46 -1.21 -21.42
N PRO A 331 -20.93 -2.40 -21.78
CA PRO A 331 -20.71 -3.48 -20.84
C PRO A 331 -19.68 -3.15 -19.75
N LEU A 332 -18.58 -2.50 -20.11
CA LEU A 332 -17.43 -2.24 -19.25
C LEU A 332 -17.11 -0.74 -19.22
N TYR A 333 -17.29 -0.10 -18.07
CA TYR A 333 -16.81 1.26 -17.82
C TYR A 333 -15.45 1.20 -17.14
N TYR A 334 -14.40 1.58 -17.86
CA TYR A 334 -13.07 1.73 -17.32
C TYR A 334 -12.77 3.22 -17.09
N LEU A 335 -12.59 3.60 -15.82
CA LEU A 335 -12.39 4.98 -15.38
C LEU A 335 -11.03 5.14 -14.74
N ASN A 336 -10.08 5.72 -15.47
CA ASN A 336 -8.77 6.08 -14.93
C ASN A 336 -8.82 7.48 -14.28
N GLN A 337 -9.56 7.59 -13.17
CA GLN A 337 -9.80 8.84 -12.47
C GLN A 337 -9.83 8.63 -10.96
N HIS A 338 -9.47 9.68 -10.20
CA HIS A 338 -9.61 9.69 -8.75
C HIS A 338 -11.03 10.08 -8.34
N PHE A 339 -11.57 9.37 -7.35
CA PHE A 339 -12.88 9.67 -6.76
C PHE A 339 -12.71 9.86 -5.25
N ASP A 340 -13.49 10.79 -4.70
CA ASP A 340 -13.53 11.02 -3.25
C ASP A 340 -13.98 9.74 -2.51
N ARG A 341 -13.33 9.44 -1.38
CA ARG A 341 -13.60 8.21 -0.62
C ARG A 341 -15.06 8.12 -0.16
N LYS A 342 -15.69 9.22 0.24
CA LYS A 342 -17.11 9.21 0.68
C LYS A 342 -18.03 8.88 -0.49
N LEU A 343 -17.68 9.32 -1.69
CA LEU A 343 -18.41 8.97 -2.91
C LEU A 343 -18.26 7.47 -3.23
N LEU A 344 -17.07 6.91 -3.06
CA LEU A 344 -16.81 5.48 -3.24
C LEU A 344 -17.63 4.62 -2.27
N MET A 345 -17.72 4.99 -0.99
CA MET A 345 -18.53 4.25 -0.01
C MET A 345 -20.02 4.22 -0.41
N LYS A 346 -20.54 5.34 -0.91
CA LYS A 346 -21.89 5.38 -1.48
C LYS A 346 -22.01 4.45 -2.68
N ILE A 347 -21.08 4.51 -3.63
CA ILE A 347 -21.06 3.63 -4.81
C ILE A 347 -21.07 2.15 -4.40
N PHE A 348 -20.27 1.75 -3.42
CA PHE A 348 -20.26 0.37 -2.90
C PHE A 348 -21.64 -0.06 -2.39
N ARG A 349 -22.34 0.80 -1.64
CA ARG A 349 -23.71 0.53 -1.17
C ARG A 349 -24.74 0.34 -2.30
N TYR A 350 -24.49 0.89 -3.49
CA TYR A 350 -25.35 0.71 -4.66
C TYR A 350 -24.95 -0.44 -5.58
N SER A 351 -23.81 -1.07 -5.31
CA SER A 351 -23.28 -2.12 -6.14
C SER A 351 -23.91 -3.44 -5.74
N ASP A 352 -24.32 -4.26 -6.72
CA ASP A 352 -24.81 -5.61 -6.46
C ASP A 352 -23.64 -6.57 -6.17
N VAL A 353 -22.45 -6.28 -6.72
CA VAL A 353 -21.24 -7.10 -6.56
C VAL A 353 -20.01 -6.20 -6.43
N GLY A 354 -19.20 -6.45 -5.40
CA GLY A 354 -17.86 -5.91 -5.25
C GLY A 354 -16.83 -6.91 -5.78
N LEU A 355 -16.11 -6.55 -6.84
CA LEU A 355 -15.17 -7.46 -7.51
C LEU A 355 -13.73 -7.15 -7.12
N VAL A 356 -13.27 -7.78 -6.04
CA VAL A 356 -11.95 -7.60 -5.45
C VAL A 356 -11.15 -8.90 -5.59
N THR A 357 -10.35 -9.00 -6.65
CA THR A 357 -9.64 -10.24 -7.03
C THR A 357 -8.16 -9.98 -7.36
N PRO A 358 -7.36 -9.45 -6.42
CA PRO A 358 -5.94 -9.27 -6.65
C PRO A 358 -5.24 -10.62 -6.85
N LEU A 359 -4.20 -10.65 -7.70
CA LEU A 359 -3.29 -11.81 -7.82
C LEU A 359 -2.51 -12.02 -6.51
N ARG A 360 -2.06 -10.91 -5.91
CA ARG A 360 -1.43 -10.88 -4.60
C ARG A 360 -1.69 -9.53 -3.95
N ASP A 361 -2.01 -9.51 -2.67
CA ASP A 361 -2.23 -8.29 -1.88
C ASP A 361 -1.92 -8.61 -0.43
N GLY A 362 -1.36 -7.65 0.32
CA GLY A 362 -1.07 -7.85 1.74
C GLY A 362 -2.34 -7.95 2.58
N MET A 363 -3.41 -7.26 2.19
CA MET A 363 -4.69 -7.32 2.90
C MET A 363 -5.90 -6.97 2.03
N ASN A 364 -5.78 -5.93 1.21
CA ASN A 364 -6.87 -5.28 0.49
C ASN A 364 -7.98 -4.68 1.38
N LEU A 365 -7.93 -3.36 1.61
CA LEU A 365 -8.97 -2.67 2.38
C LEU A 365 -10.25 -2.41 1.61
N VAL A 366 -10.21 -2.41 0.28
CA VAL A 366 -11.40 -2.20 -0.55
C VAL A 366 -12.41 -3.32 -0.31
N ALA A 367 -11.96 -4.56 -0.12
CA ALA A 367 -12.83 -5.68 0.27
C ALA A 367 -13.56 -5.39 1.60
N LYS A 368 -12.84 -4.90 2.62
CA LYS A 368 -13.42 -4.59 3.93
C LYS A 368 -14.39 -3.41 3.84
N GLU A 369 -13.99 -2.35 3.12
CA GLU A 369 -14.81 -1.16 2.89
C GLU A 369 -16.09 -1.48 2.12
N PHE A 370 -16.02 -2.38 1.13
CA PHE A 370 -17.19 -2.84 0.38
C PHE A 370 -18.23 -3.49 1.29
N VAL A 371 -17.79 -4.40 2.16
CA VAL A 371 -18.67 -5.09 3.13
C VAL A 371 -19.25 -4.11 4.13
N ALA A 372 -18.44 -3.22 4.70
CA ALA A 372 -18.89 -2.23 5.68
C ALA A 372 -19.85 -1.18 5.09
N ALA A 373 -19.83 -0.96 3.78
CA ALA A 373 -20.71 0.00 3.12
C ALA A 373 -22.13 -0.53 2.85
N GLN A 374 -22.35 -1.86 2.92
CA GLN A 374 -23.67 -2.50 2.79
C GLN A 374 -24.52 -2.25 4.03
#